data_AF-A0A973IC82-F1
#
_entry.id   AF-A0A973IC82-F1
#
_cell.length_a   1.000
_cell.length_b   1.000
_cell.length_c   1.000
_cell.angle_alpha   90.00
_cell.angle_beta   90.00
_cell.angle_gamma   90.00
#
_symmetry.space_group_name_H-M   'P 1'
#
loop_
_entity.id
_entity.type
_entity.pdbx_description
1 polymer ?
#
loop_
_entity_poly.entity_id
_entity_poly.type
_entity_poly.pdbx_seq_one_letter_code
_entity_poly.pdbx_strand_id
1 'polypeptide(L)'
;MSTAPITHIDPAAFHADPYPVLEQMRAHTPITYVPELGATLMVLRDDIHLHEKRIDVFSSHQPDGLMTQLMGTNMMRKDGAAHLEERKALFPALSPKTVMQHWKAQFVTAAAAILDDLTPKGACDLMAEFAMPLSAKALKAITGLIEMPAARMDAVSQAMIDGCANYAGDPAVEARCNAATAEIDDHISRMWKAPPDTSALAVMQDAGMPEDSIR
;
A
#
# COMPACT_ATOMS: atom_id res chain seq x y z
N MET A 1 4.99 -27.80 7.95
CA MET A 1 3.91 -27.86 6.94
C MET A 1 2.60 -27.56 7.64
N SER A 2 1.67 -26.84 7.00
CA SER A 2 0.36 -26.52 7.58
C SER A 2 -0.44 -27.79 7.85
N THR A 3 -1.17 -27.85 8.97
CA THR A 3 -2.11 -28.94 9.29
C THR A 3 -3.54 -28.63 8.85
N ALA A 4 -3.75 -27.47 8.20
CA ALA A 4 -5.05 -27.09 7.66
C ALA A 4 -5.47 -28.02 6.50
N PRO A 5 -6.78 -28.25 6.29
CA PRO A 5 -7.30 -28.87 5.08
C PRO A 5 -6.76 -28.19 3.82
N ILE A 6 -6.66 -28.92 2.72
CA ILE A 6 -6.19 -28.38 1.44
C ILE A 6 -7.39 -28.01 0.58
N THR A 7 -7.38 -26.81 0.02
CA THR A 7 -8.32 -26.36 -1.02
C THR A 7 -7.48 -25.89 -2.21
N HIS A 8 -7.71 -26.50 -3.36
CA HIS A 8 -7.08 -26.09 -4.60
C HIS A 8 -7.88 -24.98 -5.27
N ILE A 9 -7.18 -24.04 -5.91
CA ILE A 9 -7.80 -23.01 -6.73
C ILE A 9 -7.21 -23.01 -8.13
N ASP A 10 -7.96 -22.53 -9.11
CA ASP A 10 -7.41 -22.05 -10.36
C ASP A 10 -6.99 -20.58 -10.16
N PRO A 11 -5.69 -20.22 -10.20
CA PRO A 11 -5.23 -18.86 -9.94
C PRO A 11 -5.82 -17.82 -10.91
N ALA A 12 -6.03 -18.18 -12.18
CA ALA A 12 -6.54 -17.24 -13.18
C ALA A 12 -8.03 -16.95 -12.93
N ALA A 13 -8.81 -17.99 -12.67
CA ALA A 13 -10.23 -17.84 -12.32
C ALA A 13 -10.42 -17.11 -10.99
N PHE A 14 -9.60 -17.45 -9.98
CA PHE A 14 -9.65 -16.81 -8.66
C PHE A 14 -9.28 -15.32 -8.73
N HIS A 15 -8.30 -14.95 -9.57
CA HIS A 15 -7.96 -13.55 -9.81
C HIS A 15 -9.10 -12.80 -10.51
N ALA A 16 -9.79 -13.42 -11.46
CA ALA A 16 -10.89 -12.80 -12.19
C ALA A 16 -12.15 -12.61 -11.33
N ASP A 17 -12.51 -13.63 -10.54
CA ASP A 17 -13.61 -13.58 -9.58
C ASP A 17 -13.35 -14.53 -8.39
N PRO A 18 -12.87 -14.01 -7.25
CA PRO A 18 -12.58 -14.85 -6.09
C PRO A 18 -13.84 -15.23 -5.30
N TYR A 19 -14.96 -14.53 -5.48
CA TYR A 19 -16.10 -14.62 -4.56
C TYR A 19 -16.77 -16.00 -4.52
N PRO A 20 -16.97 -16.72 -5.64
CA PRO A 20 -17.53 -18.06 -5.63
C PRO A 20 -16.67 -19.06 -4.84
N VAL A 21 -15.34 -19.00 -5.01
CA VAL A 21 -14.41 -19.88 -4.29
C VAL A 21 -14.39 -19.52 -2.80
N LEU A 22 -14.34 -18.23 -2.47
CA LEU A 22 -14.37 -17.76 -1.09
C LEU A 22 -15.69 -18.13 -0.40
N GLU A 23 -16.82 -18.16 -1.12
CA GLU A 23 -18.10 -18.66 -0.59
C GLU A 23 -18.02 -20.14 -0.21
N GLN A 24 -17.46 -20.99 -1.08
CA GLN A 24 -17.26 -22.40 -0.78
C GLN A 24 -16.32 -22.62 0.40
N MET A 25 -15.22 -21.87 0.49
CA MET A 25 -14.29 -21.91 1.62
C MET A 25 -14.99 -21.53 2.92
N ARG A 26 -15.77 -20.43 2.95
CA ARG A 26 -16.50 -20.02 4.16
C ARG A 26 -17.49 -21.08 4.64
N ALA A 27 -18.13 -21.80 3.72
CA ALA A 27 -19.13 -22.82 4.06
C ALA A 27 -18.52 -24.15 4.53
N HIS A 28 -17.36 -24.55 3.99
CA HIS A 28 -16.85 -25.92 4.18
C HIS A 28 -15.43 -26.00 4.76
N THR A 29 -14.55 -25.06 4.42
CA THR A 29 -13.12 -25.06 4.77
C THR A 29 -12.62 -23.64 5.11
N PRO A 30 -13.14 -23.01 6.18
CA PRO A 30 -12.91 -21.58 6.45
C PRO A 30 -11.46 -21.24 6.82
N ILE A 31 -10.69 -22.24 7.22
CA ILE A 31 -9.24 -22.21 7.35
C ILE A 31 -8.68 -23.31 6.46
N THR A 32 -7.94 -22.95 5.42
CA THR A 32 -7.46 -23.92 4.42
C THR A 32 -6.08 -23.52 3.89
N TYR A 33 -5.22 -24.52 3.68
CA TYR A 33 -4.00 -24.34 2.91
C TYR A 33 -4.32 -24.35 1.41
N VAL A 34 -3.78 -23.39 0.67
CA VAL A 34 -3.93 -23.25 -0.79
C VAL A 34 -2.53 -23.37 -1.40
N PRO A 35 -2.18 -24.55 -1.97
CA PRO A 35 -0.85 -24.80 -2.51
C PRO A 35 -0.44 -23.81 -3.60
N GLU A 36 -1.37 -23.38 -4.45
CA GLU A 36 -1.11 -22.46 -5.57
C GLU A 36 -0.73 -21.05 -5.10
N LEU A 37 -1.05 -20.69 -3.86
CA LEU A 37 -0.65 -19.43 -3.22
C LEU A 37 0.48 -19.61 -2.21
N GLY A 38 0.85 -20.86 -1.90
CA GLY A 38 1.79 -21.16 -0.81
C GLY A 38 1.31 -20.71 0.58
N ALA A 39 0.01 -20.45 0.77
CA ALA A 39 -0.52 -19.76 1.93
C ALA A 39 -1.68 -20.52 2.60
N THR A 40 -1.85 -20.31 3.92
CA THR A 40 -3.08 -20.71 4.63
C THR A 40 -4.02 -19.51 4.67
N LEU A 41 -5.22 -19.65 4.11
CA LEU A 41 -6.23 -18.61 4.09
C LEU A 41 -7.17 -18.76 5.30
N MET A 42 -7.51 -17.64 5.92
CA MET A 42 -8.62 -17.51 6.85
C MET A 42 -9.66 -16.62 6.18
N VAL A 43 -10.88 -17.13 5.95
CA VAL A 43 -11.88 -16.44 5.11
C VAL A 43 -13.12 -15.99 5.87
N LEU A 44 -13.23 -16.30 7.17
CA LEU A 44 -14.32 -15.82 8.01
C LEU A 44 -13.96 -14.47 8.63
N ARG A 45 -14.89 -13.51 8.50
CA ARG A 45 -14.74 -12.14 8.97
C ARG A 45 -14.42 -12.08 10.46
N ASP A 46 -15.12 -12.87 11.28
CA ASP A 46 -14.95 -12.82 12.75
C ASP A 46 -13.62 -13.43 13.19
N ASP A 47 -13.16 -14.49 12.52
CA ASP A 47 -11.84 -15.08 12.76
C ASP A 47 -10.73 -14.09 12.38
N ILE A 48 -10.83 -13.44 11.21
CA ILE A 48 -9.89 -12.39 10.80
C ILE A 48 -9.87 -11.27 11.83
N HIS A 49 -11.03 -10.77 12.26
CA HIS A 49 -11.12 -9.70 13.24
C HIS A 49 -10.53 -10.10 14.60
N LEU A 50 -10.73 -11.35 15.03
CA LEU A 50 -10.16 -11.84 16.27
C LEU A 50 -8.62 -11.97 16.17
N HIS A 51 -8.13 -12.52 15.06
CA HIS A 51 -6.75 -12.93 14.89
C HIS A 51 -5.81 -11.80 14.42
N GLU A 52 -6.30 -10.81 13.66
CA GLU A 52 -5.50 -9.67 13.17
C GLU A 52 -4.83 -8.87 14.30
N LYS A 53 -5.36 -8.95 15.53
CA LYS A 53 -4.86 -8.22 16.70
C LYS A 53 -3.86 -9.03 17.52
N ARG A 54 -3.74 -10.33 17.26
CA ARG A 54 -2.92 -11.28 18.04
C ARG A 54 -1.52 -11.38 17.45
N ILE A 55 -0.77 -10.27 17.50
CA ILE A 55 0.60 -10.18 16.96
C ILE A 55 1.59 -11.14 17.63
N ASP A 56 1.27 -11.66 18.82
CA ASP A 56 2.01 -12.74 19.49
C ASP A 56 1.93 -14.08 18.74
N VAL A 57 0.90 -14.27 17.90
CA VAL A 57 0.67 -15.47 17.10
C VAL A 57 0.80 -15.17 15.60
N PHE A 58 0.17 -14.09 15.14
CA PHE A 58 0.12 -13.63 13.75
C PHE A 58 0.92 -12.35 13.61
N SER A 59 2.24 -12.50 13.69
CA SER A 59 3.19 -11.40 13.56
C SER A 59 3.13 -10.75 12.18
N SER A 60 3.23 -9.42 12.15
CA SER A 60 3.41 -8.67 10.89
C SER A 60 4.85 -8.78 10.37
N HIS A 61 5.78 -9.25 11.21
CA HIS A 61 7.18 -9.44 10.84
C HIS A 61 7.33 -10.63 9.88
N GLN A 62 7.71 -10.33 8.64
CA GLN A 62 7.88 -11.31 7.57
C GLN A 62 9.24 -11.06 6.90
N PRO A 63 10.36 -11.55 7.47
CA PRO A 63 11.70 -11.27 6.95
C PRO A 63 11.90 -11.81 5.53
N ASP A 64 11.31 -12.97 5.23
CA ASP A 64 11.35 -13.61 3.91
C ASP A 64 10.20 -13.16 2.99
N GLY A 65 9.36 -12.21 3.43
CA GLY A 65 8.27 -11.68 2.64
C GLY A 65 8.78 -10.71 1.56
N LEU A 66 8.21 -10.78 0.36
CA LEU A 66 8.63 -9.95 -0.78
C LEU A 66 8.65 -8.46 -0.48
N MET A 67 7.71 -7.94 0.32
CA MET A 67 7.71 -6.55 0.75
C MET A 67 8.99 -6.19 1.53
N THR A 68 9.42 -7.05 2.46
CA THR A 68 10.65 -6.82 3.23
C THR A 68 11.89 -6.92 2.35
N GLN A 69 11.91 -7.88 1.43
CA GLN A 69 13.06 -8.13 0.54
C GLN A 69 13.23 -7.04 -0.51
N LEU A 70 12.13 -6.52 -1.05
CA LEU A 70 12.14 -5.58 -2.19
C LEU A 70 11.99 -4.12 -1.78
N MET A 71 11.35 -3.84 -0.64
CA MET A 71 11.02 -2.49 -0.19
C MET A 71 11.52 -2.19 1.23
N GLY A 72 12.33 -3.08 1.82
CA GLY A 72 12.82 -2.92 3.18
C GLY A 72 11.75 -3.14 4.26
N THR A 73 12.17 -3.01 5.53
CA THR A 73 11.28 -3.24 6.68
C THR A 73 10.54 -1.94 7.05
N ASN A 74 9.42 -1.69 6.38
CA ASN A 74 8.56 -0.54 6.70
C ASN A 74 7.65 -0.80 7.94
N MET A 75 6.93 0.24 8.35
CA MET A 75 6.01 0.22 9.50
C MET A 75 5.01 -0.96 9.46
N MET A 76 4.53 -1.39 8.28
CA MET A 76 3.56 -2.49 8.12
C MET A 76 4.17 -3.88 8.36
N ARG A 77 5.49 -3.97 8.56
CA ARG A 77 6.24 -5.21 8.82
C ARG A 77 6.90 -5.24 10.20
N LYS A 78 6.41 -4.40 11.12
CA LYS A 78 6.84 -4.30 12.52
C LYS A 78 5.66 -4.60 13.45
N ASP A 79 5.96 -5.10 14.64
CA ASP A 79 4.98 -5.34 15.69
C ASP A 79 5.28 -4.49 16.94
N GLY A 80 4.27 -4.33 17.80
CA GLY A 80 4.44 -3.75 19.14
C GLY A 80 5.04 -2.34 19.14
N ALA A 81 6.06 -2.13 19.97
CA ALA A 81 6.65 -0.82 20.22
C ALA A 81 7.26 -0.18 18.96
N ALA A 82 7.99 -0.95 18.15
CA ALA A 82 8.64 -0.44 16.94
C ALA A 82 7.60 0.08 15.91
N HIS A 83 6.50 -0.66 15.71
CA HIS A 83 5.40 -0.19 14.87
C HIS A 83 4.72 1.06 15.46
N LEU A 84 4.47 1.09 16.77
CA LEU A 84 3.79 2.21 17.42
C LEU A 84 4.60 3.51 17.37
N GLU A 85 5.93 3.42 17.43
CA GLU A 85 6.84 4.56 17.32
C GLU A 85 6.68 5.25 15.96
N GLU A 86 6.80 4.49 14.87
CA GLU A 86 6.67 5.02 13.50
C GLU A 86 5.25 5.50 13.21
N ARG A 87 4.25 4.75 13.67
CA ARG A 87 2.84 5.15 13.55
C ARG A 87 2.58 6.49 14.22
N LYS A 88 3.15 6.69 15.42
CA LYS A 88 2.99 7.94 16.17
C LYS A 88 3.67 9.11 15.47
N ALA A 89 4.85 8.89 14.88
CA ALA A 89 5.56 9.91 14.11
C ALA A 89 4.79 10.32 12.85
N LEU A 90 4.18 9.37 12.13
CA LEU A 90 3.39 9.66 10.92
C LEU A 90 2.03 10.31 11.20
N PHE A 91 1.41 9.95 12.34
CA PHE A 91 0.01 10.27 12.63
C PHE A 91 -0.38 11.76 12.48
N PRO A 92 0.45 12.76 12.81
CA PRO A 92 0.10 14.17 12.63
C PRO A 92 -0.25 14.55 11.19
N ALA A 93 0.40 13.95 10.18
CA ALA A 93 0.07 14.17 8.77
C ALA A 93 -1.28 13.53 8.38
N LEU A 94 -1.70 12.46 9.06
CA LEU A 94 -2.87 11.66 8.70
C LEU A 94 -4.07 11.84 9.64
N SER A 95 -3.95 12.68 10.67
CA SER A 95 -5.00 12.84 11.67
C SER A 95 -6.31 13.34 11.04
N PRO A 96 -7.50 12.96 11.55
CA PRO A 96 -8.77 13.44 11.00
C PRO A 96 -8.86 14.96 10.94
N LYS A 97 -8.27 15.65 11.93
CA LYS A 97 -8.19 17.11 11.97
C LYS A 97 -7.34 17.63 10.81
N THR A 98 -6.15 17.09 10.60
CA THR A 98 -5.24 17.47 9.51
C THR A 98 -5.88 17.23 8.15
N VAL A 99 -6.50 16.07 7.95
CA VAL A 99 -7.23 15.75 6.72
C VAL A 99 -8.33 16.77 6.44
N MET A 100 -9.13 17.11 7.44
CA MET A 100 -10.24 18.05 7.28
C MET A 100 -9.80 19.49 7.09
N GLN A 101 -8.76 19.93 7.79
CA GLN A 101 -8.35 21.34 7.86
C GLN A 101 -7.27 21.71 6.84
N HIS A 102 -6.41 20.76 6.45
CA HIS A 102 -5.28 21.02 5.57
C HIS A 102 -5.44 20.33 4.21
N TRP A 103 -5.71 19.03 4.18
CA TRP A 103 -5.72 18.26 2.92
C TRP A 103 -6.99 18.42 2.09
N LYS A 104 -8.16 18.49 2.73
CA LYS A 104 -9.46 18.53 2.04
C LYS A 104 -9.54 19.62 0.97
N ALA A 105 -9.06 20.83 1.27
CA ALA A 105 -9.08 21.93 0.32
C ALA A 105 -8.25 21.62 -0.94
N GLN A 106 -7.07 21.02 -0.77
CA GLN A 106 -6.21 20.61 -1.88
C GLN A 106 -6.88 19.52 -2.72
N PHE A 107 -7.55 18.55 -2.09
CA PHE A 107 -8.25 17.47 -2.79
C PHE A 107 -9.44 17.97 -3.59
N VAL A 108 -10.23 18.89 -3.02
CA VAL A 108 -11.36 19.52 -3.72
C VAL A 108 -10.86 20.31 -4.93
N THR A 109 -9.79 21.11 -4.76
CA THR A 109 -9.18 21.86 -5.87
C THR A 109 -8.64 20.92 -6.95
N ALA A 110 -7.96 19.85 -6.57
CA ALA A 110 -7.44 18.86 -7.50
C ALA A 110 -8.56 18.15 -8.28
N ALA A 111 -9.63 17.75 -7.60
CA ALA A 111 -10.78 17.12 -8.23
C ALA A 111 -11.50 18.06 -9.18
N ALA A 112 -11.73 19.32 -8.77
CA ALA A 112 -12.36 20.34 -9.62
C ALA A 112 -11.55 20.58 -10.90
N ALA A 113 -10.24 20.74 -10.80
CA ALA A 113 -9.37 20.95 -11.96
C ALA A 113 -9.44 19.78 -12.95
N ILE A 114 -9.43 18.53 -12.46
CA ILE A 114 -9.57 17.36 -13.33
C ILE A 114 -10.97 17.35 -13.99
N LEU A 115 -12.03 17.65 -13.24
CA LEU A 115 -13.38 17.69 -13.79
C LEU A 115 -13.57 18.80 -14.83
N ASP A 116 -12.95 19.96 -14.64
CA ASP A 116 -12.98 21.07 -15.59
C ASP A 116 -12.32 20.67 -16.93
N ASP A 117 -11.23 19.90 -16.89
CA ASP A 117 -10.56 19.36 -18.08
C ASP A 117 -11.38 18.26 -18.78
N LEU A 118 -12.13 17.46 -18.01
CA LEU A 118 -12.92 16.33 -18.53
C LEU A 118 -14.31 16.76 -19.03
N THR A 119 -14.91 17.79 -18.46
CA THR A 119 -16.29 18.21 -18.77
C THR A 119 -16.52 18.48 -20.27
N PRO A 120 -15.63 19.19 -20.99
CA PRO A 120 -15.81 19.42 -22.43
C PRO A 120 -15.75 18.15 -23.29
N LYS A 121 -15.18 17.04 -22.78
CA LYS A 121 -15.07 15.76 -23.51
C LYS A 121 -16.40 15.00 -23.53
N GLY A 122 -17.31 15.25 -22.58
CA GLY A 122 -18.61 14.58 -22.46
C GLY A 122 -18.58 13.10 -22.02
N ALA A 123 -17.41 12.46 -22.06
CA ALA A 123 -17.15 11.12 -21.54
C ALA A 123 -15.66 10.99 -21.16
N CYS A 124 -15.34 10.05 -20.27
CA CYS A 124 -13.97 9.72 -19.89
C CYS A 124 -13.88 8.29 -19.34
N ASP A 125 -12.67 7.74 -19.30
CA ASP A 125 -12.35 6.60 -18.45
C ASP A 125 -12.24 7.09 -17.00
N LEU A 126 -13.21 6.71 -16.16
CA LEU A 126 -13.26 7.15 -14.76
C LEU A 126 -12.00 6.76 -13.98
N MET A 127 -11.39 5.62 -14.27
CA MET A 127 -10.21 5.15 -13.56
C MET A 127 -8.97 5.90 -14.03
N ALA A 128 -8.69 5.85 -15.33
CA ALA A 128 -7.46 6.38 -15.89
C ALA A 128 -7.43 7.92 -15.91
N GLU A 129 -8.58 8.56 -16.16
CA GLU A 129 -8.63 10.02 -16.35
C GLU A 129 -9.07 10.79 -15.10
N PHE A 130 -9.71 10.14 -14.11
CA PHE A 130 -10.16 10.81 -12.89
C PHE A 130 -9.59 10.20 -11.60
N ALA A 131 -9.83 8.92 -11.33
CA ALA A 131 -9.50 8.31 -10.05
C ALA A 131 -7.98 8.26 -9.80
N MET A 132 -7.20 7.73 -10.76
CA MET A 132 -5.75 7.62 -10.63
C MET A 132 -5.06 9.00 -10.51
N PRO A 133 -5.36 9.99 -11.38
CA PRO A 133 -4.74 11.31 -11.24
C PRO A 133 -5.09 12.01 -9.92
N LEU A 134 -6.33 11.84 -9.43
CA LEU A 134 -6.75 12.42 -8.16
C LEU A 134 -6.04 11.74 -6.98
N SER A 135 -5.95 10.40 -6.96
CA SER A 135 -5.23 9.68 -5.91
C SER A 135 -3.74 9.99 -5.92
N ALA A 136 -3.11 10.11 -7.10
CA ALA A 136 -1.71 10.48 -7.22
C ALA A 136 -1.45 11.89 -6.65
N LYS A 137 -2.29 12.87 -6.99
CA LYS A 137 -2.19 14.23 -6.44
C LYS A 137 -2.35 14.23 -4.92
N ALA A 138 -3.32 13.49 -4.40
CA ALA A 138 -3.55 13.38 -2.95
C ALA A 138 -2.38 12.72 -2.23
N LEU A 139 -1.87 11.61 -2.77
CA LEU A 139 -0.76 10.87 -2.21
C LEU A 139 0.51 11.73 -2.18
N LYS A 140 0.85 12.40 -3.28
CA LYS A 140 1.98 13.34 -3.35
C LYS A 140 1.89 14.45 -2.29
N ALA A 141 0.70 15.02 -2.11
CA ALA A 141 0.49 16.10 -1.13
C ALA A 141 0.71 15.59 0.29
N ILE A 142 0.10 14.46 0.64
CA ILE A 142 0.22 13.85 1.97
C ILE A 142 1.66 13.42 2.23
N THR A 143 2.31 12.72 1.29
CA THR A 143 3.67 12.20 1.51
C THR A 143 4.70 13.32 1.50
N GLY A 144 4.47 14.38 0.73
CA GLY A 144 5.46 15.43 0.50
C GLY A 144 6.30 15.20 -0.76
N LEU A 145 6.01 14.16 -1.54
CA LEU A 145 6.68 13.84 -2.81
C LEU A 145 6.20 14.73 -3.96
N ILE A 146 6.11 16.04 -3.73
CA ILE A 146 5.45 16.99 -4.64
C ILE A 146 6.17 17.17 -5.98
N GLU A 147 7.48 16.93 -6.03
CA GLU A 147 8.30 16.98 -7.25
C GLU A 147 8.07 15.77 -8.17
N MET A 148 7.52 14.67 -7.69
CA MET A 148 7.29 13.48 -8.52
C MET A 148 6.12 13.72 -9.49
N PRO A 149 6.26 13.50 -10.80
CA PRO A 149 5.11 13.58 -11.72
C PRO A 149 4.00 12.60 -11.31
N ALA A 150 2.72 12.97 -11.45
CA ALA A 150 1.60 12.12 -11.03
C ALA A 150 1.62 10.74 -11.73
N ALA A 151 1.87 10.72 -13.04
CA ALA A 151 2.01 9.47 -13.79
C ALA A 151 3.19 8.59 -13.32
N ARG A 152 4.27 9.21 -12.79
CA ARG A 152 5.38 8.45 -12.19
C ARG A 152 4.99 7.88 -10.83
N MET A 153 4.26 8.64 -10.00
CA MET A 153 3.72 8.15 -8.73
C MET A 153 2.88 6.88 -8.94
N ASP A 154 1.97 6.89 -9.92
CA ASP A 154 1.14 5.73 -10.24
C ASP A 154 1.99 4.56 -10.75
N ALA A 155 2.93 4.80 -11.68
CA ALA A 155 3.76 3.75 -12.26
C ALA A 155 4.69 3.09 -11.23
N VAL A 156 5.28 3.89 -10.34
CA VAL A 156 6.14 3.40 -9.26
C VAL A 156 5.31 2.61 -8.24
N SER A 157 4.14 3.13 -7.84
CA SER A 157 3.22 2.42 -6.94
C SER A 157 2.80 1.07 -7.51
N GLN A 158 2.46 1.00 -8.81
CA GLN A 158 2.10 -0.26 -9.47
C GLN A 158 3.27 -1.24 -9.49
N ALA A 159 4.48 -0.80 -9.84
CA ALA A 159 5.65 -1.67 -9.88
C ALA A 159 6.00 -2.26 -8.50
N MET A 160 5.81 -1.50 -7.43
CA MET A 160 5.99 -1.98 -6.05
C MET A 160 4.91 -2.99 -5.64
N ILE A 161 3.65 -2.76 -6.02
CA ILE A 161 2.54 -3.70 -5.79
C ILE A 161 2.80 -5.01 -6.53
N ASP A 162 3.18 -4.94 -7.81
CA ASP A 162 3.51 -6.11 -8.62
C ASP A 162 4.67 -6.90 -7.99
N GLY A 163 5.72 -6.19 -7.53
CA GLY A 163 6.85 -6.79 -6.82
C GLY A 163 6.43 -7.54 -5.55
N CYS A 164 5.60 -6.91 -4.71
CA CYS A 164 5.07 -7.54 -3.50
C CYS A 164 4.18 -8.76 -3.78
N ALA A 165 3.58 -8.83 -4.96
CA ALA A 165 2.72 -9.93 -5.40
C ALA A 165 3.44 -10.96 -6.30
N ASN A 166 4.75 -10.83 -6.50
CA ASN A 166 5.54 -11.65 -7.43
C ASN A 166 5.84 -13.08 -6.91
N TYR A 167 4.82 -13.80 -6.44
CA TYR A 167 4.95 -15.16 -5.92
C TYR A 167 5.39 -16.17 -6.98
N ALA A 168 5.23 -15.85 -8.27
CA ALA A 168 5.74 -16.65 -9.39
C ALA A 168 7.26 -16.48 -9.62
N GLY A 169 7.90 -15.48 -8.98
CA GLY A 169 9.33 -15.24 -9.09
C GLY A 169 9.79 -14.74 -10.46
N ASP A 170 8.98 -13.90 -11.13
CA ASP A 170 9.36 -13.30 -12.41
C ASP A 170 10.50 -12.27 -12.20
N PRO A 171 11.71 -12.48 -12.75
CA PRO A 171 12.84 -11.58 -12.55
C PRO A 171 12.62 -10.19 -13.15
N ALA A 172 11.77 -10.06 -14.18
CA ALA A 172 11.46 -8.76 -14.78
C ALA A 172 10.54 -7.93 -13.88
N VAL A 173 9.60 -8.57 -13.16
CA VAL A 173 8.75 -7.90 -12.17
C VAL A 173 9.60 -7.41 -11.00
N GLU A 174 10.49 -8.25 -10.50
CA GLU A 174 11.44 -7.90 -9.43
C GLU A 174 12.34 -6.71 -9.83
N ALA A 175 12.94 -6.75 -11.02
CA ALA A 175 13.78 -5.67 -11.52
C ALA A 175 13.02 -4.33 -11.62
N ARG A 176 11.75 -4.35 -12.04
CA ARG A 176 10.90 -3.15 -12.06
C ARG A 176 10.62 -2.62 -10.66
N CYS A 177 10.32 -3.51 -9.69
CA CYS A 177 10.10 -3.12 -8.30
C CYS A 177 11.34 -2.48 -7.68
N ASN A 178 12.53 -3.05 -7.91
CA ASN A 178 13.79 -2.49 -7.41
C ASN A 178 14.08 -1.11 -8.00
N ALA A 179 13.87 -0.92 -9.30
CA ALA A 179 14.02 0.39 -9.95
C ALA A 179 13.01 1.41 -9.40
N ALA A 180 11.77 1.00 -9.19
CA ALA A 180 10.70 1.83 -8.64
C ALA A 180 10.97 2.26 -7.19
N THR A 181 11.49 1.34 -6.37
CA THR A 181 11.89 1.61 -4.97
C THR A 181 13.04 2.62 -4.94
N ALA A 182 14.07 2.42 -5.77
CA ALA A 182 15.18 3.38 -5.90
C ALA A 182 14.71 4.77 -6.35
N GLU A 183 13.72 4.85 -7.24
CA GLU A 183 13.15 6.14 -7.67
C GLU A 183 12.38 6.86 -6.54
N ILE A 184 11.62 6.14 -5.73
CA ILE A 184 10.97 6.72 -4.53
C ILE A 184 12.02 7.21 -3.53
N ASP A 185 13.05 6.42 -3.25
CA ASP A 185 14.17 6.79 -2.38
C ASP A 185 14.81 8.10 -2.82
N ASP A 186 15.12 8.23 -4.11
CA ASP A 186 15.70 9.43 -4.68
C ASP A 186 14.79 10.65 -4.50
N HIS A 187 13.48 10.48 -4.64
CA HIS A 187 12.51 11.55 -4.39
C HIS A 187 12.36 11.89 -2.90
N ILE A 188 12.40 10.89 -2.02
CA ILE A 188 12.43 11.07 -0.57
C ILE A 188 13.65 11.90 -0.19
N SER A 189 14.86 11.51 -0.61
CA SER A 189 16.10 12.22 -0.27
C SER A 189 16.16 13.65 -0.81
N ARG A 190 15.53 13.92 -1.96
CA ARG A 190 15.38 15.30 -2.46
C ARG A 190 14.47 16.12 -1.54
N MET A 191 13.27 15.59 -1.27
CA MET A 191 12.26 16.30 -0.50
C MET A 191 12.60 16.40 0.99
N TRP A 192 13.38 15.48 1.55
CA TRP A 192 13.80 15.48 2.95
C TRP A 192 14.63 16.72 3.35
N LYS A 193 15.28 17.38 2.39
CA LYS A 193 16.05 18.60 2.65
C LYS A 193 15.17 19.80 3.01
N ALA A 194 13.94 19.82 2.49
CA ALA A 194 12.97 20.89 2.68
C ALA A 194 11.56 20.33 2.43
N PRO A 195 11.05 19.46 3.34
CA PRO A 195 9.77 18.82 3.10
C PRO A 195 8.63 19.84 3.18
N PRO A 196 7.53 19.66 2.43
CA PRO A 196 6.38 20.52 2.55
C PRO A 196 5.78 20.44 3.95
N ASP A 197 5.41 21.59 4.52
CA ASP A 197 4.77 21.65 5.84
C ASP A 197 3.62 20.63 5.95
N THR A 198 3.49 20.01 7.12
CA THR A 198 2.41 19.06 7.44
C THR A 198 2.46 17.72 6.68
N SER A 199 3.31 17.58 5.65
CA SER A 199 3.50 16.30 4.94
C SER A 199 4.09 15.20 5.83
N ALA A 200 3.98 13.94 5.40
CA ALA A 200 4.55 12.79 6.07
C ALA A 200 6.04 12.97 6.34
N LEU A 201 6.80 13.42 5.32
CA LEU A 201 8.24 13.71 5.47
C LEU A 201 8.49 14.77 6.55
N ALA A 202 7.74 15.88 6.54
CA ALA A 202 7.91 16.94 7.54
C ALA A 202 7.62 16.47 8.96
N VAL A 203 6.48 15.78 9.18
CA VAL A 203 6.10 15.35 10.54
C VAL A 203 7.02 14.24 11.06
N MET A 204 7.54 13.38 10.19
CA MET A 204 8.52 12.35 10.55
C MET A 204 9.87 12.97 10.89
N GLN A 205 10.30 13.98 10.14
CA GLN A 205 11.52 14.76 10.44
C GLN A 205 11.38 15.51 11.78
N ASP A 206 10.24 16.16 12.03
CA ASP A 206 9.93 16.85 13.29
C ASP A 206 9.88 15.87 14.48
N ALA A 207 9.49 14.62 14.25
CA ALA A 207 9.50 13.55 15.23
C ALA A 207 10.90 12.96 15.48
N GLY A 208 11.92 13.39 14.74
CA GLY A 208 13.30 12.92 14.86
C GLY A 208 13.58 11.56 14.23
N MET A 209 12.72 11.08 13.32
CA MET A 209 12.99 9.86 12.56
C MET A 209 14.19 10.07 11.63
N PRO A 210 15.13 9.11 11.55
CA PRO A 210 16.22 9.20 10.58
C PRO A 210 15.69 8.91 9.17
N GLU A 211 16.32 9.52 8.17
CA GLU A 211 15.95 9.36 6.75
C GLU A 211 15.95 7.89 6.32
N ASP A 212 16.91 7.09 6.77
CA ASP A 212 17.00 5.67 6.41
C ASP A 212 15.83 4.83 6.97
N SER A 213 15.03 5.36 7.90
CA SER A 213 13.82 4.65 8.40
C SER A 213 12.57 4.88 7.53
N ILE A 214 12.64 5.79 6.57
CA ILE A 214 11.53 6.11 5.67
C ILE A 214 11.82 5.77 4.20
N ARG A 215 13.07 5.36 3.91
CA ARG A 215 13.51 4.75 2.66
C ARG A 215 13.21 3.25 2.69
#